data_AF-A0A9P6SAX0-F1
#
_entry.id   AF-A0A9P6SAX0-F1
#
_cell.length_a   1.000
_cell.length_b   1.000
_cell.length_c   1.000
_cell.angle_alpha   90.00
_cell.angle_beta   90.00
_cell.angle_gamma   90.00
#
_symmetry.space_group_name_H-M   'P 1'
#
loop_
_entity.id
_entity.type
_entity.pdbx_description
1 polymer ?
#
loop_
_entity_poly.entity_id
_entity_poly.type
_entity_poly.pdbx_seq_one_letter_code
_entity_poly.pdbx_strand_id
1 'polypeptide(L)'
;MARAAMLTMVTALCLLATTPSTVTAFGNSNHKKVLLRDVQTLTLHQGRMTTGRRESPVPQVKCVGGNACGDFEPEVVQCTNAGFDGEDVQWKCQADLPDNMRFGQLDVFCEGFAHRDDPFVLKGSCGLEYKLQYTNIRDNYRGGGEYSFKNPTFNEWSRRAKRQSWIELIYFGTWFSVAGLILYSFLKNCFQHYREDARNDDPPPPYRASGGHGGGGGGNGGGGGGNNWGSGWNNNNQYKPS
;
A
#
# COMPACT_ATOMS: atom_id res chain seq x y z
N MET A 1 38.47 -17.34 42.52
CA MET A 1 38.24 -17.54 41.06
C MET A 1 37.15 -16.62 40.47
N ALA A 2 36.75 -15.52 41.13
CA ALA A 2 35.71 -14.61 40.62
C ALA A 2 36.24 -13.28 40.05
N ARG A 3 37.55 -13.02 40.13
CA ARG A 3 38.16 -11.75 39.65
C ARG A 3 38.75 -11.83 38.23
N ALA A 4 38.93 -13.02 37.69
CA ALA A 4 39.51 -13.22 36.35
C ALA A 4 38.45 -13.28 35.23
N ALA A 5 37.19 -13.56 35.56
CA ALA A 5 36.10 -13.67 34.58
C ALA A 5 35.46 -12.32 34.20
N MET A 6 35.67 -11.27 35.01
CA MET A 6 35.09 -9.95 34.76
C MET A 6 35.92 -9.12 33.77
N LEU A 7 37.23 -9.35 33.71
CA LEU A 7 38.12 -8.63 32.77
C LEU A 7 37.99 -9.13 31.33
N THR A 8 37.63 -10.40 31.13
CA THR A 8 37.55 -11.02 29.79
C THR A 8 36.24 -10.73 29.06
N MET A 9 35.16 -10.39 29.77
CA MET A 9 33.91 -9.95 29.14
C MET A 9 33.94 -8.49 28.67
N VAL A 10 34.68 -7.61 29.36
CA VAL A 10 34.76 -6.18 28.99
C VAL A 10 35.60 -5.97 27.73
N THR A 11 36.62 -6.80 27.51
CA THR A 11 37.46 -6.72 26.29
C THR A 11 36.76 -7.28 25.05
N ALA A 12 35.87 -8.26 25.18
CA ALA A 12 35.11 -8.82 24.05
C ALA A 12 33.99 -7.87 23.55
N LEU A 13 33.44 -7.02 24.43
CA LEU A 13 32.38 -6.06 24.05
C LEU A 13 32.94 -4.80 23.36
N CYS A 14 34.20 -4.42 23.62
CA CYS A 14 34.85 -3.29 22.96
C CYS A 14 35.30 -3.58 21.51
N LEU A 15 35.44 -4.84 21.11
CA LEU A 15 35.87 -5.24 19.76
C LEU A 15 34.74 -5.32 18.72
N LEU A 16 33.49 -5.13 19.15
CA LEU A 16 32.32 -5.06 18.25
C LEU A 16 31.89 -3.60 17.94
N ALA A 17 32.55 -2.61 18.53
CA ALA A 17 32.21 -1.19 18.37
C ALA A 17 33.11 -0.43 17.38
N THR A 18 33.94 -1.14 16.61
CA THR A 18 34.85 -0.54 15.61
C THR A 18 34.57 -1.08 14.22
N THR A 19 33.31 -1.03 13.78
CA THR A 19 33.06 -0.98 12.33
C THR A 19 33.34 0.46 11.89
N PRO A 20 34.28 0.71 10.97
CA PRO A 20 34.40 2.03 10.36
C PRO A 20 33.10 2.29 9.62
N SER A 21 32.30 3.23 10.13
CA SER A 21 31.23 3.84 9.35
C SER A 21 31.86 4.41 8.09
N THR A 22 31.73 3.69 6.98
CA THR A 22 31.97 4.27 5.66
C THR A 22 30.87 5.30 5.47
N VAL A 23 31.12 6.52 5.93
CA VAL A 23 30.38 7.69 5.47
C VAL A 23 30.71 7.78 4.00
N THR A 24 29.85 7.19 3.17
CA THR A 24 29.81 7.53 1.76
C THR A 24 29.55 9.03 1.73
N ALA A 25 30.59 9.79 1.37
CA ALA A 25 30.43 11.18 1.01
C ALA A 25 29.49 11.17 -0.20
N PHE A 26 28.19 11.37 0.04
CA PHE A 26 27.24 11.68 -1.00
C PHE A 26 27.78 12.94 -1.67
N GLY A 27 28.32 12.77 -2.88
CA GLY A 27 28.75 13.89 -3.69
C GLY A 27 27.62 14.91 -3.72
N ASN A 28 27.94 16.18 -3.46
CA ASN A 28 27.02 17.28 -3.58
C ASN A 28 26.67 17.45 -5.07
N SER A 29 25.82 16.57 -5.59
CA SER A 29 25.21 16.71 -6.89
C SER A 29 24.24 17.88 -6.77
N ASN A 30 24.69 19.05 -7.24
CA ASN A 30 23.81 20.19 -7.47
C ASN A 30 22.80 19.79 -8.55
N HIS A 31 21.71 19.13 -8.13
CA HIS A 31 20.63 18.71 -8.98
C HIS A 31 20.02 19.94 -9.64
N LYS A 32 20.02 19.97 -10.96
CA LYS A 32 19.44 21.07 -11.74
C LYS A 32 17.99 20.72 -12.08
N LYS A 33 17.08 21.68 -11.92
CA LYS A 33 15.70 21.57 -12.37
C LYS A 33 15.50 22.28 -13.70
N VAL A 34 14.61 21.75 -14.53
CA VAL A 34 14.19 22.36 -15.80
C VAL A 34 12.68 22.25 -15.91
N LEU A 35 12.00 23.24 -16.50
CA LEU A 35 10.57 23.14 -16.77
C LEU A 35 10.38 22.15 -17.93
N LEU A 36 9.56 21.11 -17.75
CA LEU A 36 9.39 20.05 -18.76
C LEU A 36 8.95 20.62 -20.12
N ARG A 37 8.02 21.59 -20.08
CA ARG A 37 7.50 22.27 -21.26
C ARG A 37 8.57 23.03 -22.07
N ASP A 38 9.64 23.48 -21.43
CA ASP A 38 10.73 24.22 -22.08
C ASP A 38 11.80 23.28 -22.67
N VAL A 39 11.71 21.98 -22.39
CA VAL A 39 12.62 21.00 -22.99
C VAL A 39 12.25 20.82 -24.45
N GLN A 40 13.16 21.23 -25.34
CA GLN A 40 12.93 21.16 -26.79
C GLN A 40 13.26 19.77 -27.35
N THR A 41 14.37 19.20 -26.88
CA THR A 41 14.91 17.95 -27.44
C THR A 41 15.53 17.10 -26.35
N LEU A 42 15.29 15.79 -26.42
CA LEU A 42 15.96 14.74 -25.68
C LEU A 42 16.81 13.94 -26.64
N THR A 43 18.07 13.72 -26.30
CA THR A 43 18.97 12.81 -27.02
C THR A 43 19.33 11.70 -26.06
N LEU A 44 18.76 10.53 -26.30
CA LEU A 44 18.83 9.38 -25.42
C LEU A 44 19.72 8.33 -26.06
N HIS A 45 20.59 7.71 -25.27
CA HIS A 45 21.58 6.78 -25.77
C HIS A 45 21.39 5.39 -25.16
N GLN A 46 21.56 4.37 -25.98
CA GLN A 46 21.64 2.98 -25.54
C GLN A 46 22.77 2.79 -24.53
N GLY A 47 22.52 1.98 -23.50
CA GLY A 47 23.49 1.67 -22.44
C GLY A 47 23.77 2.82 -21.46
N ARG A 48 23.21 4.03 -21.66
CA ARG A 48 23.31 5.12 -20.68
C ARG A 48 22.18 5.07 -19.67
N MET A 49 22.49 5.52 -18.47
CA MET A 49 21.51 5.65 -17.37
C MET A 49 21.03 7.10 -17.25
N THR A 50 19.79 7.25 -16.80
CA THR A 50 19.21 8.53 -16.39
C THR A 50 19.86 9.03 -15.10
N THR A 51 19.76 10.33 -14.81
CA THR A 51 20.06 10.83 -13.47
C THR A 51 18.88 10.53 -12.55
N GLY A 52 19.15 10.06 -11.33
CA GLY A 52 18.14 9.88 -10.30
C GLY A 52 18.46 10.70 -9.05
N ARG A 53 17.46 11.31 -8.42
CA ARG A 53 17.62 11.95 -7.10
C ARG A 53 16.94 11.15 -5.99
N ARG A 54 15.69 10.75 -6.21
CA ARG A 54 14.90 9.99 -5.23
C ARG A 54 14.79 8.53 -5.62
N GLU A 55 14.66 8.29 -6.91
CA GLU A 55 14.63 6.96 -7.50
C GLU A 55 16.01 6.59 -8.02
N SER A 56 16.30 5.30 -8.09
CA SER A 56 17.54 4.80 -8.67
C SER A 56 17.56 5.09 -10.18
N PRO A 57 18.70 5.51 -10.75
CA PRO A 57 18.90 5.60 -12.19
C PRO A 57 18.35 4.39 -12.96
N VAL A 58 17.65 4.65 -14.06
CA VAL A 58 17.15 3.64 -15.02
C VAL A 58 17.74 3.87 -16.41
N PRO A 59 17.73 2.88 -17.33
CA PRO A 59 18.21 3.07 -18.70
C PRO A 59 17.50 4.22 -19.42
N GLN A 60 18.23 5.01 -20.22
CA GLN A 60 17.67 6.13 -20.98
C GLN A 60 16.76 5.66 -22.12
N VAL A 61 17.05 4.53 -22.74
CA VAL A 61 16.21 3.90 -23.76
C VAL A 61 16.02 2.43 -23.41
N LYS A 62 14.79 1.93 -23.61
CA LYS A 62 14.48 0.54 -23.29
C LYS A 62 13.38 -0.01 -24.20
N CYS A 63 13.66 -1.14 -24.83
CA CYS A 63 12.67 -1.91 -25.58
C CYS A 63 11.78 -2.69 -24.60
N VAL A 64 10.48 -2.41 -24.56
CA VAL A 64 9.53 -3.03 -23.61
C VAL A 64 8.51 -3.95 -24.25
N GLY A 65 8.54 -4.12 -25.57
CA GLY A 65 7.74 -5.14 -26.27
C GLY A 65 7.55 -4.90 -27.76
N GLY A 66 6.67 -5.70 -28.37
CA GLY A 66 6.58 -5.79 -29.83
C GLY A 66 7.37 -6.99 -30.35
N ASN A 67 7.18 -7.32 -31.63
CA ASN A 67 7.71 -8.55 -32.22
C ASN A 67 9.15 -8.43 -32.74
N ALA A 68 9.80 -7.27 -32.60
CA ALA A 68 11.18 -7.03 -33.01
C ALA A 68 12.11 -6.62 -31.85
N CYS A 69 11.62 -6.52 -30.61
CA CYS A 69 12.50 -6.28 -29.46
C CYS A 69 13.46 -7.45 -29.26
N GLY A 70 14.75 -7.15 -29.12
CA GLY A 70 15.82 -8.15 -28.97
C GLY A 70 16.57 -8.45 -30.26
N ASP A 71 15.96 -8.17 -31.42
CA ASP A 71 16.61 -8.33 -32.72
C ASP A 71 17.43 -7.09 -33.10
N PHE A 72 16.97 -5.91 -32.67
CA PHE A 72 17.66 -4.63 -32.87
C PHE A 72 17.32 -3.65 -31.75
N GLU A 73 18.29 -2.81 -31.39
CA GLU A 73 18.10 -1.67 -30.50
C GLU A 73 18.86 -0.47 -31.09
N PRO A 74 18.23 0.70 -31.27
CA PRO A 74 18.91 1.88 -31.78
C PRO A 74 19.91 2.43 -30.76
N GLU A 75 21.10 2.79 -31.22
CA GLU A 75 22.16 3.37 -30.37
C GLU A 75 21.75 4.75 -29.82
N VAL A 76 21.05 5.54 -30.64
CA VAL A 76 20.58 6.90 -30.28
C VAL A 76 19.13 7.07 -30.70
N VAL A 77 18.33 7.64 -29.80
CA VAL A 77 16.96 8.07 -30.08
C VAL A 77 16.85 9.56 -29.77
N GLN A 78 16.35 10.32 -30.75
CA GLN A 78 16.10 11.74 -30.58
C GLN A 78 14.60 11.99 -30.46
N CYS A 79 14.16 12.50 -29.30
CA CYS A 79 12.80 12.93 -29.08
C CYS A 79 12.73 14.45 -29.13
N THR A 80 11.79 14.97 -29.89
CA THR A 80 11.55 16.41 -30.07
C THR A 80 10.19 16.76 -29.50
N ASN A 81 10.10 17.90 -28.84
CA ASN A 81 8.85 18.44 -28.32
C ASN A 81 8.00 18.90 -29.50
N ALA A 82 6.88 18.21 -29.73
CA ALA A 82 5.94 18.45 -30.83
C ALA A 82 4.75 19.32 -30.40
N GLY A 83 4.66 19.71 -29.13
CA GLY A 83 3.59 20.53 -28.60
C GLY A 83 3.23 20.22 -27.15
N PHE A 84 2.22 20.92 -26.65
CA PHE A 84 1.65 20.72 -25.31
C PHE A 84 0.13 20.64 -25.47
N ASP A 85 -0.49 19.59 -24.95
CA ASP A 85 -1.92 19.31 -25.15
C ASP A 85 -2.82 19.93 -24.06
N GLY A 86 -2.23 20.56 -23.05
CA GLY A 86 -2.93 21.10 -21.88
C GLY A 86 -2.56 20.38 -20.59
N GLU A 87 -2.04 19.15 -20.69
CA GLU A 87 -1.65 18.32 -19.56
C GLU A 87 -0.16 17.94 -19.63
N ASP A 88 0.31 17.44 -20.79
CA ASP A 88 1.69 16.97 -20.97
C ASP A 88 2.30 17.37 -22.34
N VAL A 89 3.63 17.29 -22.41
CA VAL A 89 4.41 17.50 -23.62
C VAL A 89 4.22 16.32 -24.57
N GLN A 90 3.87 16.63 -25.80
CA GLN A 90 3.74 15.66 -26.87
C GLN A 90 5.10 15.41 -27.51
N TRP A 91 5.64 14.21 -27.37
CA TRP A 91 6.97 13.86 -27.88
C TRP A 91 6.90 13.17 -29.23
N LYS A 92 7.74 13.62 -30.17
CA LYS A 92 8.02 12.91 -31.43
C LYS A 92 9.43 12.35 -31.40
N CYS A 93 9.56 11.03 -31.31
CA CYS A 93 10.86 10.33 -31.28
C CYS A 93 11.22 9.71 -32.64
N GLN A 94 12.49 9.80 -33.00
CA GLN A 94 13.07 9.30 -34.24
C GLN A 94 14.44 8.65 -33.95
N ALA A 95 14.79 7.63 -34.74
CA ALA A 95 16.07 6.93 -34.68
C ALA A 95 16.35 6.28 -36.03
N ASP A 96 17.62 5.91 -36.27
CA ASP A 96 18.01 5.12 -37.43
C ASP A 96 17.63 3.66 -37.20
N LEU A 97 16.52 3.24 -37.84
CA LEU A 97 16.00 1.89 -37.77
C LEU A 97 16.18 1.19 -39.13
N PRO A 98 16.36 -0.14 -39.16
CA PRO A 98 16.27 -0.91 -40.40
C PRO A 98 14.93 -0.68 -41.12
N ASP A 99 14.93 -0.68 -42.45
CA ASP A 99 13.74 -0.42 -43.28
C ASP A 99 12.57 -1.38 -43.00
N ASN A 100 12.87 -2.57 -42.47
CA ASN A 100 11.88 -3.58 -42.09
C ASN A 100 11.37 -3.42 -40.66
N MET A 101 11.67 -2.32 -39.96
CA MET A 101 11.29 -2.07 -38.57
C MET A 101 10.72 -0.67 -38.38
N ARG A 102 9.84 -0.52 -37.38
CA ARG A 102 9.32 0.77 -36.93
C ARG A 102 9.09 0.79 -35.44
N PHE A 103 9.10 1.99 -34.87
CA PHE A 103 8.56 2.21 -33.54
C PHE A 103 7.06 1.92 -33.51
N GLY A 104 6.62 1.25 -32.44
CA GLY A 104 5.22 1.12 -32.07
C GLY A 104 4.85 2.20 -31.05
N GLN A 105 4.42 1.76 -29.86
CA GLN A 105 4.17 2.66 -28.74
C GLN A 105 5.49 3.27 -28.24
N LEU A 106 5.43 4.56 -27.88
CA LEU A 106 6.52 5.34 -27.33
C LEU A 106 6.04 6.01 -26.04
N ASP A 107 6.76 5.82 -24.95
CA ASP A 107 6.45 6.40 -23.65
C ASP A 107 7.70 7.13 -23.11
N VAL A 108 7.69 8.46 -23.19
CA VAL A 108 8.74 9.31 -22.60
C VAL A 108 8.38 9.60 -21.15
N PHE A 109 9.34 9.47 -20.24
CA PHE A 109 9.14 9.69 -18.82
C PHE A 109 10.30 10.50 -18.25
N CYS A 110 10.03 11.34 -17.23
CA CYS A 110 11.03 12.12 -16.52
C CYS A 110 10.74 12.11 -15.01
N GLU A 111 11.78 12.14 -14.17
CA GLU A 111 11.63 12.34 -12.72
C GLU A 111 11.23 13.79 -12.41
N GLY A 112 10.07 13.99 -11.79
CA GLY A 112 9.67 15.29 -11.26
C GLY A 112 10.61 15.76 -10.14
N PHE A 113 10.95 17.05 -10.13
CA PHE A 113 12.05 17.56 -9.30
C PHE A 113 11.71 17.58 -7.80
N ALA A 114 10.51 18.05 -7.43
CA ALA A 114 10.03 18.10 -6.06
C ALA A 114 8.98 17.03 -5.71
N HIS A 115 8.24 16.51 -6.67
CA HIS A 115 7.30 15.38 -6.52
C HIS A 115 6.90 14.85 -7.90
N ARG A 116 6.08 13.79 -7.96
CA ARG A 116 5.69 13.10 -9.20
C ARG A 116 5.04 14.04 -10.23
N ASP A 117 4.15 14.92 -9.78
CA ASP A 117 3.36 15.81 -10.67
C ASP A 117 3.94 17.23 -10.76
N ASP A 118 5.25 17.40 -10.53
CA ASP A 118 5.91 18.70 -10.60
C ASP A 118 6.13 19.10 -12.07
N PRO A 119 5.71 20.29 -12.53
CA PRO A 119 6.01 20.75 -13.88
C PRO A 119 7.52 20.89 -14.15
N PHE A 120 8.33 21.01 -13.09
CA PHE A 120 9.78 20.92 -13.17
C PHE A 120 10.25 19.48 -13.04
N VAL A 121 11.19 19.10 -13.90
CA VAL A 121 11.83 17.79 -13.90
C VAL A 121 13.33 17.90 -13.59
N LEU A 122 13.90 16.80 -13.13
CA LEU A 122 15.32 16.69 -12.88
C LEU A 122 16.09 16.67 -14.21
N LYS A 123 17.13 17.51 -14.33
CA LYS A 123 17.94 17.54 -15.55
C LYS A 123 18.65 16.21 -15.76
N GLY A 124 18.37 15.55 -16.87
CA GLY A 124 18.97 14.28 -17.25
C GLY A 124 18.22 13.05 -16.76
N SER A 125 17.06 13.22 -16.12
CA SER A 125 16.23 12.11 -15.64
C SER A 125 15.27 11.55 -16.68
N CYS A 126 15.19 12.17 -17.87
CA CYS A 126 14.25 11.72 -18.89
C CYS A 126 14.75 10.46 -19.60
N GLY A 127 13.84 9.53 -19.88
CA GLY A 127 14.08 8.32 -20.64
C GLY A 127 12.90 7.98 -21.55
N LEU A 128 13.08 6.94 -22.36
CA LEU A 128 12.11 6.43 -23.32
C LEU A 128 11.96 4.92 -23.17
N GLU A 129 10.74 4.47 -22.91
CA GLU A 129 10.34 3.09 -23.16
C GLU A 129 9.66 3.03 -24.54
N TYR A 130 10.05 2.06 -25.37
CA TYR A 130 9.48 1.92 -26.71
C TYR A 130 9.14 0.47 -27.03
N LYS A 131 8.18 0.30 -27.95
CA LYS A 131 7.94 -0.98 -28.61
C LYS A 131 8.55 -0.97 -30.02
N LEU A 132 9.11 -2.10 -30.43
CA LEU A 132 9.67 -2.25 -31.78
C LEU A 132 8.91 -3.32 -32.56
N GLN A 133 8.54 -2.99 -33.80
CA GLN A 133 7.74 -3.87 -34.66
C GLN A 133 8.38 -4.05 -36.03
N TYR A 134 8.25 -5.24 -36.59
CA TYR A 134 8.53 -5.46 -38.01
C TYR A 134 7.49 -4.74 -38.89
N THR A 135 7.94 -4.07 -39.93
CA THR A 135 7.08 -3.56 -41.01
C THR A 135 6.84 -4.69 -42.00
N ASN A 136 5.75 -5.43 -41.83
CA ASN A 136 5.28 -6.28 -42.92
C ASN A 136 4.87 -5.35 -44.07
N ILE A 137 5.62 -5.37 -45.17
CA ILE A 137 5.30 -4.60 -46.39
C ILE A 137 3.86 -4.89 -46.88
N ARG A 138 3.29 -6.04 -46.50
CA ARG A 138 1.92 -6.47 -46.88
C ARG A 138 0.80 -5.80 -46.07
N ASP A 139 1.09 -5.22 -44.90
CA ASP A 139 0.06 -4.60 -44.04
C ASP A 139 -0.27 -3.15 -44.49
N ASN A 140 0.64 -2.48 -45.22
CA ASN A 140 0.42 -1.13 -45.74
C ASN A 140 -0.65 -1.04 -46.85
N TYR A 141 -1.09 -2.17 -47.43
CA TYR A 141 -2.13 -2.21 -48.47
C TYR A 141 -3.54 -2.57 -47.94
N ARG A 142 -3.68 -2.87 -46.64
CA ARG A 142 -4.97 -3.26 -46.02
C ARG A 142 -5.28 -2.42 -44.77
N GLY A 143 -4.88 -1.15 -44.76
CA GLY A 143 -5.06 -0.22 -43.64
C GLY A 143 -6.51 0.23 -43.42
N GLY A 144 -7.38 -0.70 -43.04
CA GLY A 144 -8.73 -0.49 -42.52
C GLY A 144 -9.08 -1.53 -41.45
N GLY A 145 -8.06 -2.08 -40.78
CA GLY A 145 -8.23 -3.03 -39.68
C GLY A 145 -8.26 -2.28 -38.35
N GLU A 146 -9.46 -2.15 -37.81
CA GLU A 146 -9.74 -1.68 -36.46
C GLU A 146 -8.95 -2.52 -35.43
N TYR A 147 -7.78 -2.03 -35.01
CA TYR A 147 -7.01 -2.66 -33.95
C TYR A 147 -7.73 -2.39 -32.63
N SER A 148 -8.54 -3.37 -32.22
CA SER A 148 -9.17 -3.41 -30.90
C SER A 148 -8.08 -3.31 -29.82
N PHE A 149 -8.01 -2.15 -29.16
CA PHE A 149 -7.12 -1.86 -28.03
C PHE A 149 -7.44 -2.79 -26.86
N LYS A 150 -6.82 -3.97 -26.82
CA LYS A 150 -6.69 -4.73 -25.56
C LYS A 150 -5.43 -4.25 -24.85
N ASN A 151 -5.57 -3.17 -24.09
CA ASN A 151 -4.52 -2.63 -23.22
C ASN A 151 -4.15 -3.65 -22.12
N PRO A 152 -2.96 -4.28 -22.13
CA PRO A 152 -2.52 -5.13 -21.02
C PRO A 152 -2.23 -4.30 -19.75
N THR A 153 -1.98 -2.99 -19.89
CA THR A 153 -1.69 -2.03 -18.82
C THR A 153 -2.88 -1.79 -17.88
N PHE A 154 -4.12 -1.80 -18.39
CA PHE A 154 -5.32 -1.71 -17.55
C PHE A 154 -5.46 -2.93 -16.62
N ASN A 155 -5.01 -4.10 -17.06
CA ASN A 155 -5.11 -5.33 -16.28
C ASN A 155 -3.99 -5.45 -15.21
N GLU A 156 -2.87 -4.77 -15.38
CA GLU A 156 -1.83 -4.69 -14.35
C GLU A 156 -2.11 -3.60 -13.32
N TRP A 157 -2.58 -2.42 -13.74
CA TRP A 157 -3.05 -1.37 -12.83
C TRP A 157 -4.24 -1.84 -11.99
N SER A 158 -5.22 -2.54 -12.58
CA SER A 158 -6.36 -3.11 -11.84
C SER A 158 -5.97 -4.24 -10.88
N ARG A 159 -4.95 -5.07 -11.21
CA ARG A 159 -4.40 -6.09 -10.30
C ARG A 159 -3.55 -5.50 -9.17
N ARG A 160 -2.83 -4.39 -9.42
CA ARG A 160 -2.01 -3.69 -8.42
C ARG A 160 -2.86 -2.79 -7.50
N ALA A 161 -3.93 -2.19 -8.03
CA ALA A 161 -4.98 -1.52 -7.26
C ALA A 161 -5.70 -2.50 -6.32
N LYS A 162 -6.07 -3.70 -6.80
CA LYS A 162 -6.68 -4.73 -5.95
C LYS A 162 -5.79 -5.20 -4.80
N ARG A 163 -4.46 -5.23 -4.99
CA ARG A 163 -3.50 -5.67 -3.95
C ARG A 163 -3.14 -4.58 -2.93
N GLN A 164 -3.52 -3.32 -3.17
CA GLN A 164 -3.40 -2.22 -2.22
C GLN A 164 -4.71 -2.00 -1.43
N SER A 165 -5.88 -2.43 -1.94
CA SER A 165 -7.17 -2.21 -1.28
C SER A 165 -7.49 -3.11 -0.07
N TRP A 166 -7.01 -4.35 -0.03
CA TRP A 166 -7.43 -5.32 1.00
C TRP A 166 -6.78 -5.06 2.36
N ILE A 167 -5.54 -4.55 2.40
CA ILE A 167 -4.87 -4.18 3.66
C ILE A 167 -5.55 -2.95 4.28
N GLU A 168 -5.93 -1.96 3.46
CA GLU A 168 -6.69 -0.78 3.91
C GLU A 168 -8.08 -1.15 4.41
N LEU A 169 -8.80 -2.07 3.75
CA LEU A 169 -10.10 -2.55 4.22
C LEU A 169 -10.02 -3.28 5.56
N ILE A 170 -8.95 -4.06 5.79
CA ILE A 170 -8.71 -4.72 7.08
C ILE A 170 -8.35 -3.67 8.14
N TYR A 171 -7.51 -2.70 7.81
CA TYR A 171 -7.10 -1.64 8.72
C TYR A 171 -8.30 -0.76 9.16
N PHE A 172 -9.09 -0.27 8.21
CA PHE A 172 -10.29 0.51 8.52
C PHE A 172 -11.37 -0.36 9.18
N GLY A 173 -11.57 -1.60 8.72
CA GLY A 173 -12.55 -2.52 9.29
C GLY A 173 -12.26 -2.88 10.75
N THR A 174 -10.99 -3.08 11.11
CA THR A 174 -10.58 -3.33 12.50
C THR A 174 -10.82 -2.10 13.38
N TRP A 175 -10.47 -0.90 12.90
CA TRP A 175 -10.73 0.35 13.61
C TRP A 175 -12.22 0.66 13.82
N PHE A 176 -13.05 0.52 12.78
CA PHE A 176 -14.50 0.75 12.88
C PHE A 176 -15.19 -0.28 13.78
N SER A 177 -14.73 -1.53 13.77
CA SER A 177 -15.24 -2.57 14.67
C SER A 177 -14.94 -2.25 16.14
N VAL A 178 -13.71 -1.85 16.47
CA VAL A 178 -13.33 -1.45 17.83
C VAL A 178 -14.10 -0.20 18.27
N ALA A 179 -14.20 0.82 17.42
CA ALA A 179 -14.99 2.02 17.71
C ALA A 179 -16.48 1.70 17.91
N GLY A 180 -17.04 0.80 17.11
CA GLY A 180 -18.42 0.33 17.23
C GLY A 180 -18.67 -0.43 18.54
N LEU A 181 -17.74 -1.27 18.99
CA LEU A 181 -17.83 -1.97 20.27
C LEU A 181 -17.79 -1.01 21.46
N ILE A 182 -16.92 0.01 21.39
CA ILE A 182 -16.83 1.07 22.40
C ILE A 182 -18.15 1.84 22.44
N LEU A 183 -18.66 2.29 21.28
CA LEU A 183 -19.94 3.00 21.19
C LEU A 183 -21.11 2.13 21.68
N TYR A 184 -21.15 0.85 21.33
CA TYR A 184 -22.17 -0.09 21.79
C TYR A 184 -22.12 -0.28 23.31
N SER A 185 -20.94 -0.34 23.91
CA SER A 185 -20.81 -0.42 25.37
C SER A 185 -21.37 0.82 26.06
N PHE A 186 -21.11 2.02 25.51
CA PHE A 186 -21.69 3.26 26.01
C PHE A 186 -23.21 3.32 25.82
N LEU A 187 -23.72 2.92 24.66
CA LEU A 187 -25.17 2.88 24.40
C LEU A 187 -25.87 1.86 25.29
N LYS A 188 -25.30 0.67 25.47
CA LYS A 188 -25.85 -0.36 26.38
C LYS A 188 -25.84 0.13 27.83
N ASN A 189 -24.78 0.78 28.28
CA ASN A 189 -24.72 1.37 29.62
C ASN A 189 -25.74 2.50 29.80
N CYS A 190 -26.03 3.28 28.75
CA CYS A 190 -27.08 4.30 28.78
C CYS A 190 -28.49 3.69 28.81
N PHE A 191 -28.74 2.62 28.03
CA PHE A 191 -30.04 1.94 28.01
C PHE A 191 -30.27 1.00 29.21
N GLN A 192 -29.22 0.57 29.92
CA GLN A 192 -29.36 -0.17 31.17
C GLN A 192 -29.79 0.74 32.32
N HIS A 193 -29.28 1.98 32.40
CA HIS A 193 -29.80 2.97 33.35
C HIS A 193 -31.27 3.33 33.09
N TYR A 194 -31.69 3.44 31.82
CA TYR A 194 -33.09 3.72 31.49
C TYR A 194 -34.05 2.55 31.78
N ARG A 195 -33.52 1.32 31.93
CA ARG A 195 -34.32 0.11 32.18
C ARG A 195 -34.46 -0.23 33.66
N GLU A 196 -33.66 0.38 34.53
CA GLU A 196 -33.84 0.29 35.99
C GLU A 196 -34.84 1.34 36.51
N ASP A 197 -34.94 2.51 35.90
CA ASP A 197 -35.97 3.51 36.27
C ASP A 197 -37.40 3.06 35.94
N ALA A 198 -37.58 2.20 34.92
CA ALA A 198 -38.90 1.65 34.58
C ALA A 198 -39.33 0.44 35.44
N ARG A 199 -38.52 0.03 36.43
CA ARG A 199 -38.79 -1.16 37.27
C ARG A 199 -38.92 -0.86 38.76
N ASN A 200 -38.76 0.41 39.17
CA ASN A 200 -38.95 0.87 40.55
C ASN A 200 -40.27 1.64 40.78
N ASP A 201 -41.21 1.61 39.84
CA ASP A 201 -42.60 1.98 40.11
C ASP A 201 -43.29 0.84 40.88
N ASP A 202 -42.90 0.67 42.14
CA ASP A 202 -43.73 -0.03 43.11
C ASP A 202 -45.06 0.75 43.25
N PRO A 203 -46.24 0.14 43.02
CA PRO A 203 -47.50 0.79 43.30
C PRO A 203 -47.61 1.09 44.81
N PRO A 204 -48.19 2.24 45.21
CA PRO A 204 -48.29 2.61 46.63
C PRO A 204 -49.13 1.58 47.41
N PRO A 205 -48.79 1.33 48.70
CA PRO A 205 -49.50 0.35 49.50
C PRO A 205 -50.97 0.79 49.70
N PRO A 206 -51.95 -0.13 49.59
CA PRO A 206 -53.34 0.23 49.81
C PRO A 206 -53.56 0.55 51.28
N TYR A 207 -54.25 1.66 51.50
CA TYR A 207 -54.71 2.14 52.80
C TYR A 207 -55.50 1.03 53.53
N ARG A 208 -55.10 0.74 54.76
CA ARG A 208 -55.78 -0.23 55.63
C ARG A 208 -57.22 0.23 55.91
N ALA A 209 -58.19 -0.60 55.54
CA ALA A 209 -59.48 -0.68 56.22
C ALA A 209 -59.71 -2.11 56.70
N SER A 210 -59.95 -2.20 58.00
CA SER A 210 -60.36 -3.34 58.83
C SER A 210 -61.03 -4.53 58.12
N GLY A 211 -60.59 -5.75 58.46
CA GLY A 211 -61.50 -6.91 58.44
C GLY A 211 -60.88 -8.27 58.04
N GLY A 212 -60.46 -9.04 59.05
CA GLY A 212 -60.86 -10.45 59.19
C GLY A 212 -60.25 -11.55 58.29
N HIS A 213 -59.47 -12.41 58.94
CA HIS A 213 -59.46 -13.89 58.83
C HIS A 213 -59.18 -14.59 57.49
N GLY A 214 -58.06 -15.34 57.47
CA GLY A 214 -58.14 -16.82 57.37
C GLY A 214 -57.69 -17.51 56.08
N GLY A 215 -56.87 -18.56 56.26
CA GLY A 215 -56.66 -19.69 55.32
C GLY A 215 -55.61 -19.43 54.25
N GLY A 216 -54.49 -20.17 54.16
CA GLY A 216 -54.43 -21.60 53.83
C GLY A 216 -54.46 -21.75 52.29
N GLY A 217 -53.59 -22.45 51.58
CA GLY A 217 -52.54 -23.41 51.87
C GLY A 217 -52.28 -24.18 50.55
N GLY A 218 -51.09 -24.78 50.40
CA GLY A 218 -50.78 -25.78 49.36
C GLY A 218 -50.69 -25.25 47.92
N GLY A 219 -49.86 -25.75 47.03
CA GLY A 219 -48.98 -26.91 47.07
C GLY A 219 -48.60 -27.28 45.63
N ASN A 220 -47.51 -28.04 45.54
CA ASN A 220 -47.13 -28.96 44.48
C ASN A 220 -46.66 -28.49 43.10
N GLY A 221 -45.53 -29.11 42.75
CA GLY A 221 -45.30 -29.73 41.44
C GLY A 221 -44.36 -28.91 40.57
N GLY A 222 -43.15 -29.34 40.23
CA GLY A 222 -42.57 -30.68 40.29
C GLY A 222 -41.77 -30.90 39.01
N GLY A 223 -40.59 -31.53 39.15
CA GLY A 223 -39.83 -32.15 38.06
C GLY A 223 -39.05 -31.19 37.17
N GLY A 224 -37.77 -31.42 36.87
CA GLY A 224 -36.94 -32.58 37.12
C GLY A 224 -35.63 -32.49 36.33
N GLY A 225 -34.60 -33.18 36.83
CA GLY A 225 -33.31 -33.44 36.17
C GLY A 225 -32.35 -32.25 36.17
N GLY A 226 -31.25 -32.20 36.92
CA GLY A 226 -30.39 -33.28 37.41
C GLY A 226 -29.66 -33.94 36.24
N ASN A 227 -28.34 -34.13 36.16
CA ASN A 227 -27.22 -34.03 37.09
C ASN A 227 -25.96 -33.86 36.19
N ASN A 228 -25.00 -32.99 36.52
CA ASN A 228 -23.81 -33.26 37.34
C ASN A 228 -22.67 -34.02 36.61
N TRP A 229 -21.46 -33.71 37.08
CA TRP A 229 -20.14 -34.30 36.84
C TRP A 229 -19.43 -33.75 35.60
N GLY A 230 -18.29 -33.08 35.70
CA GLY A 230 -17.32 -32.98 36.78
C GLY A 230 -15.97 -32.75 36.11
N SER A 231 -15.29 -31.65 36.42
CA SER A 231 -14.17 -31.62 37.37
C SER A 231 -12.81 -31.77 36.69
N GLY A 232 -11.97 -30.75 36.89
CA GLY A 232 -10.52 -30.85 36.83
C GLY A 232 -9.89 -29.85 35.84
N TRP A 233 -8.90 -29.04 36.19
CA TRP A 233 -7.99 -29.06 37.32
C TRP A 233 -7.56 -27.64 37.71
N ASN A 234 -7.43 -27.46 39.02
CA ASN A 234 -6.98 -26.30 39.77
C ASN A 234 -5.43 -26.29 39.86
N ASN A 235 -4.80 -25.11 39.84
CA ASN A 235 -3.44 -24.92 40.36
C ASN A 235 -3.43 -23.76 41.35
N ASN A 236 -3.62 -24.14 42.61
CA ASN A 236 -2.97 -23.67 43.83
C ASN A 236 -2.40 -22.25 43.87
N ASN A 237 -3.03 -21.42 44.70
CA ASN A 237 -2.32 -20.42 45.50
C ASN A 237 -2.93 -20.42 46.91
N GLN A 238 -2.26 -21.05 47.88
CA GLN A 238 -2.54 -20.90 49.30
C GLN A 238 -1.27 -20.41 50.00
N TYR A 239 -1.30 -19.15 50.43
CA TYR A 239 -0.48 -18.61 51.50
C TYR A 239 -1.42 -18.37 52.69
N LYS A 240 -1.05 -18.89 53.86
CA LYS A 240 -1.81 -18.81 55.12
C LYS A 240 -1.05 -17.85 56.05
N PRO A 241 -1.70 -16.92 56.77
CA PRO A 241 -1.10 -16.33 57.95
C PRO A 241 -1.61 -17.00 59.23
N SER A 242 -0.75 -16.94 60.23
CA SER A 242 -0.94 -17.25 61.66
C SER A 242 -2.01 -16.40 62.32
#